data_AF-A0A9W7XMD2-F1
#
_entry.id   AF-A0A9W7XMD2-F1
#
_cell.length_a   1.000
_cell.length_b   1.000
_cell.length_c   1.000
_cell.angle_alpha   90.00
_cell.angle_beta   90.00
_cell.angle_gamma   90.00
#
_symmetry.space_group_name_H-M   'P 1'
#
loop_
_entity.id
_entity.type
_entity.pdbx_description
1 polymer ?
#
loop_
_entity_poly.entity_id
_entity_poly.type
_entity_poly.pdbx_seq_one_letter_code
_entity_poly.pdbx_strand_id
1 'polypeptide(L)'
;MQSIAGSVIPQDVSNHMSLFYAYHNPMAKAVVDSASNFAKESHTEALVLNTVSTLAAGSFNTLKQSKADSSESEQLCVFVLVTCCVLYDWISTDGINSSQSTIDIKAVTAVVSGYKLVEGTNAENVLQTNFRPRR
;
A
#
# COMPACT_ATOMS: atom_id res chain seq x y z
N MET A 1 3.20 43.79 -20.12
CA MET A 1 2.33 42.64 -19.78
C MET A 1 3.01 41.38 -20.30
N GLN A 2 3.78 40.70 -19.46
CA GLN A 2 4.37 39.40 -19.81
C GLN A 2 3.26 38.36 -19.85
N SER A 3 3.15 37.69 -21.00
CA SER A 3 2.14 36.69 -21.29
C SER A 3 2.19 35.56 -20.27
N ILE A 4 1.02 35.17 -19.75
CA ILE A 4 0.79 33.95 -18.95
C ILE A 4 0.84 32.74 -19.92
N ALA A 5 1.88 32.66 -20.74
CA ALA A 5 2.21 31.51 -21.58
C ALA A 5 3.08 30.53 -20.77
N GLY A 6 2.73 30.32 -19.50
CA GLY A 6 3.32 29.28 -18.68
C GLY A 6 2.72 27.95 -19.13
N SER A 7 3.45 27.22 -19.98
CA SER A 7 3.25 25.81 -20.35
C SER A 7 1.78 25.34 -20.39
N VAL A 8 1.14 25.44 -21.56
CA VAL A 8 -0.15 24.79 -21.79
C VAL A 8 0.04 23.28 -21.65
N ILE A 9 -0.63 22.66 -20.67
CA ILE A 9 -0.60 21.23 -20.44
C ILE A 9 -1.33 20.53 -21.61
N PRO A 10 -0.72 19.55 -22.28
CA PRO A 10 -1.38 18.78 -23.34
C PRO A 10 -2.65 18.09 -22.82
N GLN A 11 -3.66 17.94 -23.68
CA GLN A 11 -4.95 17.35 -23.29
C GLN A 11 -4.81 15.93 -22.70
N ASP A 12 -3.93 15.11 -23.26
CA ASP A 12 -3.66 13.76 -22.74
C ASP A 12 -3.11 13.77 -21.32
N VAL A 13 -2.18 14.70 -21.04
CA VAL A 13 -1.62 14.88 -19.69
C VAL A 13 -2.69 15.37 -18.72
N SER A 14 -3.56 16.29 -19.15
CA SER A 14 -4.69 16.77 -18.34
C SER A 14 -5.67 15.65 -18.00
N ASN A 15 -5.93 14.73 -18.95
CA ASN A 15 -6.80 13.57 -18.72
C ASN A 15 -6.17 12.60 -17.71
N HIS A 16 -4.87 12.31 -17.84
CA HIS A 16 -4.13 11.50 -16.87
C HIS A 16 -4.12 12.13 -15.47
N MET A 17 -3.93 13.45 -15.38
CA MET A 17 -4.03 14.17 -14.10
C MET A 17 -5.42 14.05 -13.50
N SER A 18 -6.46 14.20 -14.32
CA SER A 18 -7.86 14.07 -13.87
C SER A 18 -8.15 12.67 -13.30
N LEU A 19 -7.69 11.62 -13.99
CA LEU A 19 -7.80 10.24 -13.51
C LEU A 19 -6.97 9.99 -12.26
N PHE A 20 -5.76 10.54 -12.18
CA PHE A 20 -4.90 10.44 -10.99
C PHE A 20 -5.61 11.04 -9.78
N TYR A 21 -6.08 12.29 -9.85
CA TYR A 21 -6.75 12.96 -8.74
C TYR A 21 -8.15 12.46 -8.42
N ALA A 22 -8.78 11.67 -9.30
CA ALA A 22 -10.05 11.01 -9.01
C ALA A 22 -9.92 9.85 -8.01
N TYR A 23 -8.71 9.31 -7.79
CA TYR A 23 -8.48 8.27 -6.80
C TYR A 23 -8.38 8.84 -5.38
N HIS A 24 -8.95 8.10 -4.41
CA HIS A 24 -8.88 8.46 -2.99
C HIS A 24 -7.44 8.56 -2.46
N ASN A 25 -6.55 7.66 -2.91
CA ASN A 25 -5.12 7.68 -2.57
C ASN A 25 -4.28 7.46 -3.84
N PRO A 26 -3.97 8.54 -4.58
CA PRO A 26 -3.41 8.43 -5.92
C PRO A 26 -1.95 7.96 -5.90
N MET A 27 -1.20 8.29 -4.84
CA MET A 27 0.17 7.84 -4.65
C MET A 27 0.24 6.35 -4.35
N ALA A 28 -0.60 5.84 -3.45
CA ALA A 28 -0.66 4.40 -3.19
C ALA A 28 -1.05 3.62 -4.45
N LYS A 29 -2.03 4.13 -5.20
CA LYS A 29 -2.45 3.53 -6.47
C LYS A 29 -1.32 3.47 -7.50
N ALA A 30 -0.56 4.56 -7.66
CA ALA A 30 0.58 4.60 -8.59
C ALA A 30 1.68 3.58 -8.23
N VAL A 31 2.02 3.45 -6.93
CA VAL A 31 3.02 2.48 -6.46
C VAL A 31 2.52 1.05 -6.68
N VAL A 32 1.26 0.78 -6.32
CA VAL A 32 0.61 -0.51 -6.53
C VAL A 32 0.61 -0.90 -8.01
N ASP A 33 0.17 0.01 -8.89
CA ASP A 33 0.10 -0.27 -10.33
C ASP A 33 1.49 -0.53 -10.91
N SER A 34 2.49 0.25 -10.49
CA SER A 34 3.88 0.00 -10.90
C SER A 34 4.40 -1.35 -10.43
N ALA A 35 4.13 -1.74 -9.17
CA ALA A 35 4.57 -3.01 -8.62
C ALA A 35 3.85 -4.20 -9.25
N SER A 36 2.54 -4.09 -9.47
CA SER A 36 1.74 -5.09 -10.16
C SER A 36 2.16 -5.26 -11.62
N ASN A 37 2.45 -4.17 -12.33
CA ASN A 37 2.95 -4.25 -13.71
C ASN A 37 4.34 -4.90 -13.76
N PHE A 38 5.26 -4.50 -12.87
CA PHE A 38 6.58 -5.11 -12.77
C PHE A 38 6.50 -6.63 -12.53
N ALA A 39 5.66 -7.06 -11.59
CA ALA A 39 5.49 -8.47 -11.25
C ALA A 39 4.95 -9.29 -12.44
N LYS A 40 4.00 -8.72 -13.20
CA LYS A 40 3.41 -9.33 -14.40
C LYS A 40 4.39 -9.40 -15.57
N GLU A 41 5.04 -8.30 -15.90
CA GLU A 41 5.97 -8.20 -17.02
C GLU A 41 7.22 -9.07 -16.81
N SER A 42 7.69 -9.18 -15.58
CA SER A 42 8.87 -9.98 -15.24
C SER A 42 8.56 -11.45 -14.94
N HIS A 43 7.28 -11.84 -14.89
CA HIS A 43 6.82 -13.16 -14.43
C HIS A 43 7.36 -13.55 -13.04
N THR A 44 7.56 -12.58 -12.16
CA THR A 44 8.15 -12.75 -10.81
C THR A 44 7.14 -12.60 -9.68
N GLU A 45 5.83 -12.69 -9.97
CA GLU A 45 4.74 -12.50 -9.00
C GLU A 45 4.97 -13.27 -7.69
N ALA A 46 5.30 -14.57 -7.77
CA ALA A 46 5.56 -15.39 -6.58
C ALA A 46 6.76 -14.89 -5.75
N LEU A 47 7.82 -14.43 -6.40
CA LEU A 47 8.99 -13.87 -5.70
C LEU A 47 8.65 -12.55 -5.01
N VAL A 48 7.93 -11.67 -5.70
CA VAL A 48 7.48 -10.39 -5.13
C VAL A 48 6.52 -10.61 -3.96
N LEU A 49 5.57 -11.54 -4.08
CA LEU A 49 4.67 -11.89 -2.98
C LEU A 49 5.42 -12.46 -1.77
N ASN A 50 6.45 -13.29 -2.00
CA ASN A 50 7.29 -13.81 -0.93
C ASN A 50 8.13 -12.72 -0.23
N THR A 51 8.72 -11.79 -0.98
CA THR A 51 9.51 -10.69 -0.38
C THR A 51 8.61 -9.74 0.41
N VAL A 52 7.46 -9.37 -0.15
CA VAL A 52 6.45 -8.54 0.54
C VAL A 52 5.93 -9.24 1.80
N SER A 53 5.65 -10.55 1.74
CA SER A 53 5.23 -11.33 2.91
C SER A 53 6.32 -11.39 3.99
N THR A 54 7.57 -11.55 3.59
CA THR A 54 8.71 -11.60 4.52
C THR A 54 8.90 -10.26 5.22
N LEU A 55 8.79 -9.15 4.48
CA LEU A 55 8.83 -7.79 5.05
C LEU A 55 7.66 -7.52 5.98
N ALA A 56 6.45 -7.95 5.61
CA ALA A 56 5.27 -7.87 6.45
C ALA A 56 5.47 -8.67 7.75
N ALA A 57 5.95 -9.91 7.67
CA ALA A 57 6.22 -10.75 8.83
C ALA A 57 7.29 -10.15 9.75
N GLY A 58 8.35 -9.57 9.19
CA GLY A 58 9.38 -8.85 9.95
C GLY A 58 8.79 -7.67 10.72
N SER A 59 8.02 -6.82 10.04
CA SER A 59 7.38 -5.65 10.64
C SER A 59 6.35 -6.04 11.71
N PHE A 60 5.54 -7.06 11.43
CA PHE A 60 4.57 -7.60 12.37
C PHE A 60 5.23 -8.17 13.63
N ASN A 61 6.33 -8.91 13.48
CA ASN A 61 7.07 -9.46 14.61
C ASN A 61 7.72 -8.38 15.48
N THR A 62 8.26 -7.32 14.86
CA THR A 62 8.81 -6.18 15.60
C THR A 62 7.74 -5.48 16.43
N LEU A 63 6.56 -5.24 15.85
CA LEU A 63 5.41 -4.63 16.54
C LEU A 63 4.89 -5.54 17.67
N LYS A 64 4.71 -6.84 17.40
CA LYS A 64 4.18 -7.79 18.38
C LYS A 64 5.11 -7.98 19.58
N GLN A 65 6.42 -7.95 19.36
CA GLN A 65 7.41 -8.13 20.43
C GLN A 65 7.80 -6.80 21.09
N SER A 66 7.21 -5.67 20.69
CA SER A 66 7.57 -4.32 21.15
C SER A 66 9.09 -4.07 21.08
N LYS A 67 9.74 -4.59 20.03
CA LYS A 67 11.19 -4.55 19.83
C LYS A 67 11.66 -3.30 19.08
N ALA A 68 10.78 -2.33 18.87
CA ALA A 68 11.15 -1.07 18.24
C ALA A 68 11.95 -0.22 19.23
N ASP A 69 13.10 0.30 18.78
CA ASP A 69 13.98 1.13 19.60
C ASP A 69 13.36 2.50 19.95
N SER A 70 12.38 2.95 19.16
CA SER A 70 11.70 4.24 19.33
C SER A 70 10.26 4.19 18.81
N SER A 71 9.43 5.14 19.26
CA SER A 71 8.06 5.31 18.77
C SER A 71 8.00 5.64 17.27
N GLU A 72 9.00 6.35 16.74
CA GLU A 72 9.12 6.62 15.30
C GLU A 72 9.38 5.33 14.50
N SER A 73 10.26 4.46 15.00
CA SER A 73 10.54 3.16 14.39
C SER A 73 9.32 2.24 14.42
N GLU A 74 8.56 2.28 15.52
CA GLU A 74 7.30 1.56 15.66
C GLU A 74 6.28 2.03 14.61
N GLN A 75 6.10 3.35 14.48
CA GLN A 75 5.21 3.93 13.46
C GLN A 75 5.66 3.56 12.04
N LEU A 76 6.96 3.57 11.77
CA LEU A 76 7.53 3.13 10.50
C LEU A 76 7.22 1.65 10.21
N CYS A 77 7.33 0.77 11.22
CA CYS A 77 6.92 -0.63 11.07
C CYS A 77 5.43 -0.78 10.75
N VAL A 78 4.55 0.06 11.32
CA VAL A 78 3.12 0.06 10.96
C VAL A 78 2.93 0.49 9.51
N PHE A 79 3.62 1.54 9.05
CA PHE A 79 3.56 1.98 7.65
C PHE A 79 4.03 0.89 6.68
N VAL A 80 5.16 0.25 6.97
CA VAL A 80 5.69 -0.84 6.14
C VAL A 80 4.72 -2.02 6.12
N LEU A 81 4.18 -2.42 7.28
CA LEU A 81 3.22 -3.52 7.37
C LEU A 81 1.96 -3.25 6.55
N VAL A 82 1.39 -2.04 6.68
CA VAL A 82 0.18 -1.63 5.96
C VAL A 82 0.42 -1.60 4.46
N THR A 83 1.55 -1.00 4.04
CA THR A 83 1.93 -0.90 2.62
C THR A 83 2.15 -2.29 2.02
N CYS A 84 2.81 -3.19 2.73
CA CYS A 84 3.02 -4.56 2.28
C CYS A 84 1.69 -5.30 2.11
N CYS A 85 0.74 -5.13 3.03
CA CYS A 85 -0.58 -5.75 2.91
C CYS A 85 -1.35 -5.25 1.68
N VAL A 86 -1.33 -3.94 1.43
CA VAL A 86 -1.96 -3.36 0.23
C VAL A 86 -1.28 -3.92 -1.03
N LEU A 87 0.05 -3.86 -1.13
CA LEU A 87 0.77 -4.40 -2.29
C LEU A 87 0.46 -5.88 -2.51
N TYR A 88 0.45 -6.69 -1.45
CA TYR A 88 0.14 -8.11 -1.55
C TYR A 88 -1.26 -8.34 -2.12
N ASP A 89 -2.27 -7.60 -1.66
CA ASP A 89 -3.65 -7.76 -2.10
C ASP A 89 -3.84 -7.48 -3.61
N TRP A 90 -3.11 -6.48 -4.13
CA TRP A 90 -3.19 -6.09 -5.53
C TRP A 90 -2.32 -6.95 -6.47
N ILE A 91 -1.22 -7.52 -5.98
CA ILE A 91 -0.34 -8.40 -6.77
C ILE A 91 -0.88 -9.83 -6.77
N SER A 92 -1.43 -10.30 -5.65
CA SER A 92 -2.00 -11.64 -5.55
C SER A 92 -3.24 -11.78 -6.41
N THR A 93 -3.33 -12.88 -7.16
CA THR A 93 -4.53 -13.26 -7.92
C THR A 93 -5.75 -13.38 -7.01
N ASP A 94 -5.60 -14.10 -5.90
CA ASP A 94 -6.68 -14.40 -4.95
C ASP A 94 -6.84 -13.32 -3.86
N GLY A 95 -5.88 -12.41 -3.76
CA GLY A 95 -5.88 -11.30 -2.82
C GLY A 95 -5.52 -11.74 -1.40
N ILE A 96 -5.38 -10.76 -0.51
CA ILE A 96 -4.89 -11.01 0.86
C ILE A 96 -5.93 -11.72 1.75
N ASN A 97 -7.21 -11.66 1.37
CA ASN A 97 -8.29 -12.31 2.12
C ASN A 97 -8.50 -13.79 1.77
N SER A 98 -7.75 -14.32 0.79
CA SER A 98 -7.82 -15.73 0.41
C SER A 98 -7.21 -16.62 1.50
N SER A 99 -7.72 -17.85 1.65
CA SER A 99 -7.11 -18.87 2.50
C SER A 99 -5.71 -19.28 2.04
N GLN A 100 -5.35 -18.94 0.79
CA GLN A 100 -4.01 -19.16 0.24
C GLN A 100 -3.04 -18.01 0.55
N SER A 101 -3.51 -16.93 1.20
CA SER A 101 -2.63 -15.83 1.56
C SER A 101 -1.61 -16.27 2.61
N THR A 102 -0.37 -15.84 2.42
CA THR A 102 0.74 -16.00 3.36
C THR A 102 0.68 -15.00 4.50
N ILE A 103 -0.14 -13.94 4.39
CA ILE A 103 -0.27 -12.89 5.41
C ILE A 103 -1.59 -13.10 6.15
N ASP A 104 -1.52 -13.31 7.47
CA ASP A 104 -2.72 -13.34 8.31
C ASP A 104 -3.25 -11.91 8.51
N ILE A 105 -4.14 -11.49 7.61
CA ILE A 105 -4.72 -10.15 7.65
C ILE A 105 -5.54 -9.89 8.92
N LYS A 106 -6.12 -10.92 9.55
CA LYS A 106 -6.90 -10.74 10.79
C LYS A 106 -5.97 -10.42 11.95
N ALA A 107 -4.87 -11.16 12.07
CA ALA A 107 -3.84 -10.87 13.06
C ALA A 107 -3.20 -9.49 12.83
N VAL A 108 -2.91 -9.14 11.57
CA VAL A 108 -2.39 -7.81 11.20
C VAL A 108 -3.38 -6.72 11.61
N THR A 109 -4.66 -6.86 11.26
CA THR A 109 -5.71 -5.88 11.58
C THR A 109 -5.82 -5.66 13.09
N ALA A 110 -5.77 -6.73 13.88
CA ALA A 110 -5.80 -6.64 15.33
C ALA A 110 -4.62 -5.82 15.89
N VAL A 111 -3.40 -6.03 15.37
CA VAL A 111 -2.22 -5.29 15.81
C VAL A 111 -2.28 -3.83 15.38
N VAL A 112 -2.60 -3.55 14.10
CA VAL A 112 -2.59 -2.18 13.57
C VAL A 112 -3.75 -1.32 14.05
N SER A 113 -4.84 -1.91 14.57
CA SER A 113 -5.99 -1.18 15.12
C SER A 113 -5.62 -0.21 16.25
N GLY A 114 -4.55 -0.49 16.99
CA GLY A 114 -4.04 0.37 18.06
C GLY A 114 -3.23 1.59 17.58
N TYR A 115 -2.92 1.68 16.27
CA TYR A 115 -2.01 2.69 15.73
C TYR A 115 -2.68 3.68 14.79
N LYS A 116 -2.14 4.89 14.76
CA LYS A 116 -2.53 5.96 13.84
C LYS A 116 -1.41 6.19 12.84
N LEU A 117 -1.72 6.14 11.55
CA LEU A 117 -0.74 6.38 10.50
C LEU A 117 -0.64 7.87 10.16
N VAL A 118 -1.80 8.52 10.03
CA VAL A 118 -1.93 9.95 9.74
C VAL A 118 -2.67 10.60 10.90
N GLU A 119 -2.46 11.89 11.14
CA GLU A 119 -3.21 12.64 12.15
C GLU A 119 -4.72 12.37 11.99
N GLY A 120 -5.30 11.70 12.98
CA GLY A 120 -6.74 11.37 13.01
C GLY A 120 -7.18 10.10 12.26
N THR A 121 -6.31 9.43 11.51
CA THR A 121 -6.69 8.23 10.72
C THR A 121 -6.04 6.96 11.27
N ASN A 122 -6.88 6.02 11.72
CA ASN A 122 -6.45 4.69 12.18
C ASN A 122 -5.85 3.88 11.02
N ALA A 123 -4.81 3.12 11.31
CA ALA A 123 -4.12 2.28 10.32
C ALA A 123 -5.05 1.27 9.65
N GLU A 124 -6.04 0.74 10.39
CA GLU A 124 -7.06 -0.16 9.86
C GLU A 124 -7.90 0.50 8.76
N ASN A 125 -8.31 1.75 8.93
CA ASN A 125 -9.10 2.47 7.92
C ASN A 125 -8.29 2.67 6.64
N VAL A 126 -6.98 2.95 6.76
CA VAL A 126 -6.08 3.07 5.62
C VAL A 126 -5.97 1.73 4.89
N LEU A 127 -5.85 0.62 5.61
CA LEU A 127 -5.85 -0.71 4.99
C LEU A 127 -7.13 -0.98 4.21
N GLN A 128 -8.28 -0.80 4.84
CA GLN A 128 -9.57 -1.14 4.24
C GLN A 128 -9.90 -0.28 3.02
N THR A 129 -9.52 1.00 3.03
CA THR A 129 -9.77 1.93 1.91
C THR A 129 -8.88 1.66 0.70
N ASN A 130 -7.68 1.08 0.90
CA ASN A 130 -6.70 0.87 -0.16
C ASN A 130 -6.68 -0.56 -0.71
N PHE A 131 -7.39 -1.51 -0.10
CA PHE A 131 -7.57 -2.84 -0.67
C PHE A 131 -8.35 -2.81 -1.98
N ARG A 132 -8.14 -3.84 -2.79
CA ARG A 132 -8.85 -4.00 -4.06
C ARG A 132 -10.36 -4.06 -3.79
N PRO A 133 -11.19 -3.39 -4.61
CA PRO A 133 -12.64 -3.52 -4.49
C PRO A 133 -13.04 -4.99 -4.60
N ARG A 134 -13.81 -5.49 -3.64
CA ARG A 134 -14.36 -6.85 -3.71
C ARG A 134 -15.39 -6.87 -4.85
N ARG A 135 -15.13 -7.73 -5.85
CA ARG A 135 -16.08 -8.00 -6.95
C ARG A 135 -17.22 -8.87 -6.46
#